data_AF-A0A2D4KZB0-F1
#
_entry.id   AF-A0A2D4KZB0-F1
#
_cell.length_a   1.000
_cell.length_b   1.000
_cell.length_c   1.000
_cell.angle_alpha   90.00
_cell.angle_beta   90.00
_cell.angle_gamma   90.00
#
_symmetry.space_group_name_H-M   'P 1'
#
loop_
_entity.id
_entity.type
_entity.pdbx_description
1 polymer ?
#
loop_
_entity_poly.entity_id
_entity_poly.type
_entity_poly.pdbx_seq_one_letter_code
_entity_poly.pdbx_strand_id
1 'polypeptide(L)'
;QGRAEEFSCYLQDKITQIQTNLDADWAVPVEVPGAGLSQVIWSEFEPVTPEEVDKAVRAMSAATCLLDPCPSWLVSAGGEVTRGWLQAIVNASLAEGFFPQP
;
A
#
# COMPACT_ATOMS: atom_id res chain seq x y z
N GLN A 1 23.25 28.44 19.11
CA GLN A 1 22.15 27.74 18.43
C GLN A 1 22.53 26.28 18.29
N GLY A 2 21.73 25.36 18.82
CA GLY A 2 22.00 23.92 18.78
C GLY A 2 21.56 23.28 17.47
N ARG A 3 22.18 22.15 17.09
CA ARG A 3 21.83 21.39 15.87
C ARG A 3 20.35 21.02 15.74
N ALA A 4 19.65 20.86 16.88
CA ALA A 4 18.22 20.57 16.89
C ALA A 4 17.35 21.76 16.44
N GLU A 5 17.76 22.98 16.79
CA GLU A 5 17.05 24.20 16.40
C GLU A 5 17.24 24.47 14.90
N GLU A 6 18.46 24.26 14.40
CA GLU A 6 18.78 24.35 12.97
C GLU A 6 17.98 23.34 12.14
N PHE A 7 17.88 22.10 12.60
CA PHE A 7 17.07 21.06 11.96
C PHE A 7 15.57 21.40 11.97
N SER A 8 15.06 21.96 13.07
CA SER A 8 13.66 22.39 13.16
C SER A 8 13.34 23.50 12.17
N CYS A 9 14.21 24.52 12.05
CA CYS A 9 14.03 25.59 11.07
C CYS A 9 14.07 25.05 9.64
N TYR A 10 15.05 24.20 9.33
CA TYR A 10 15.16 23.56 8.01
C TYR A 10 13.90 22.78 7.62
N LEU A 11 13.33 22.00 8.56
CA LEU A 11 12.09 21.25 8.30
C LEU A 11 10.90 22.17 8.07
N GLN A 12 10.76 23.26 8.84
CA GLN A 12 9.67 24.22 8.66
C GLN A 12 9.75 24.92 7.30
N ASP A 13 10.95 25.32 6.88
CA ASP A 13 11.18 25.92 5.56
C ASP A 13 10.82 24.95 4.44
N LYS A 14 11.18 23.67 4.59
CA LYS A 14 10.82 22.61 3.62
C LYS A 14 9.31 22.39 3.52
N ILE A 15 8.60 22.33 4.64
CA ILE A 15 7.13 22.18 4.65
C ILE A 15 6.48 23.38 3.96
N THR A 16 6.90 24.60 4.29
CA THR A 16 6.39 25.83 3.70
C THR A 16 6.61 25.87 2.18
N GLN A 17 7.79 25.45 1.73
CA GLN A 17 8.12 25.35 0.31
C GLN A 17 7.20 24.36 -0.43
N ILE A 18 6.92 23.19 0.16
CA ILE A 18 6.03 22.20 -0.45
C ILE A 18 4.61 22.74 -0.55
N GLN A 19 4.08 23.34 0.52
CA GLN A 19 2.73 23.91 0.54
C GLN A 19 2.58 25.02 -0.51
N THR A 20 3.56 25.93 -0.59
CA THR A 20 3.53 27.03 -1.57
C THR A 20 3.58 26.51 -3.01
N ASN A 21 4.39 25.47 -3.27
CA ASN A 21 4.46 24.87 -4.60
C ASN A 21 3.18 24.11 -4.97
N LEU A 22 2.52 23.47 -4.00
CA LEU A 22 1.24 22.81 -4.21
C LEU A 22 0.15 23.84 -4.56
N ASP A 23 0.05 24.94 -3.81
CA ASP A 23 -0.93 26.00 -4.08
C ASP A 23 -0.69 26.72 -5.42
N ALA A 24 0.57 26.81 -5.86
CA ALA A 24 0.93 27.45 -7.13
C ALA A 24 0.58 26.61 -8.37
N ASP A 25 0.62 25.27 -8.25
CA ASP A 25 0.39 24.34 -9.36
C ASP A 25 -1.03 23.75 -9.33
N TRP A 26 -1.75 23.94 -8.22
CA TRP A 26 -3.16 23.60 -8.10
C TRP A 26 -4.02 24.62 -8.86
N ALA A 27 -3.99 24.54 -10.19
CA ALA A 27 -5.08 25.05 -10.99
C ALA A 27 -6.35 24.40 -10.44
N VAL A 28 -7.24 25.23 -9.88
CA VAL A 28 -8.60 24.83 -9.47
C VAL A 28 -9.12 23.95 -10.60
N PRO A 29 -9.44 22.67 -10.34
CA PRO A 29 -10.03 21.84 -11.37
C PRO A 29 -11.20 22.63 -11.94
N VAL A 30 -11.15 22.93 -13.24
CA VAL A 30 -12.33 23.47 -13.93
C VAL A 30 -13.47 22.57 -13.49
N GLU A 31 -14.54 23.14 -12.94
CA GLU A 31 -15.68 22.35 -12.53
C GLU A 31 -16.26 21.75 -13.81
N VAL A 32 -15.78 20.57 -14.16
CA VAL A 32 -16.30 19.76 -15.25
C VAL A 32 -17.70 19.44 -14.77
N PRO A 33 -18.77 19.87 -15.49
CA PRO A 33 -20.13 19.56 -15.11
C PRO A 33 -20.19 18.06 -14.94
N GLY A 34 -20.40 17.61 -13.70
CA GLY A 34 -20.19 16.23 -13.29
C GLY A 34 -20.94 15.30 -14.22
N ALA A 35 -20.23 14.71 -15.18
CA ALA A 35 -20.71 13.59 -15.95
C ALA A 35 -21.02 12.54 -14.88
N GLY A 36 -22.31 12.32 -14.64
CA GLY A 36 -22.84 11.68 -13.43
C GLY A 36 -21.90 10.60 -12.94
N LEU A 37 -21.09 10.95 -11.93
CA LEU A 37 -20.17 10.01 -11.31
C LEU A 37 -21.09 9.06 -10.57
N SER A 38 -21.43 7.94 -11.21
CA SER A 38 -21.99 6.79 -10.51
C SER A 38 -21.09 6.59 -9.31
N GLN A 39 -21.61 6.82 -8.10
CA GLN A 39 -20.87 6.57 -6.88
C GLN A 39 -20.36 5.14 -6.98
N VAL A 40 -19.04 4.98 -7.15
CA VAL A 40 -18.41 3.67 -7.21
C VAL A 40 -18.41 3.18 -5.77
N ILE A 41 -19.42 2.38 -5.43
CA ILE A 41 -19.51 1.72 -4.14
C ILE A 41 -18.57 0.53 -4.20
N TRP A 42 -17.41 0.66 -3.54
CA TRP A 42 -16.49 -0.46 -3.35
C TRP A 42 -16.99 -1.29 -2.17
N SER A 43 -17.43 -2.52 -2.44
CA SER A 43 -18.00 -3.42 -1.43
C SER A 43 -17.21 -4.70 -1.22
N GLU A 44 -16.47 -5.15 -2.23
CA GLU A 44 -15.75 -6.42 -2.23
C GLU A 44 -14.44 -6.31 -3.01
N PHE A 45 -13.44 -7.09 -2.62
CA PHE A 45 -12.20 -7.27 -3.37
C PHE A 45 -12.33 -8.48 -4.29
N GLU A 46 -11.76 -8.38 -5.49
CA GLU A 46 -11.62 -9.55 -6.35
C GLU A 46 -10.76 -10.62 -5.67
N PRO A 47 -11.16 -11.90 -5.66
CA PRO A 47 -10.35 -12.98 -5.11
C PRO A 47 -9.00 -13.09 -5.81
N VAL A 48 -7.94 -13.33 -5.04
CA VAL A 48 -6.60 -13.52 -5.59
C VAL A 48 -6.52 -14.84 -6.35
N THR A 49 -5.88 -14.81 -7.52
CA THR A 49 -5.58 -16.00 -8.32
C THR A 49 -4.39 -16.79 -7.76
N PRO A 50 -4.28 -18.09 -8.04
CA PRO A 50 -3.12 -18.88 -7.62
C PRO A 50 -1.79 -18.33 -8.18
N GLU A 51 -1.81 -17.76 -9.39
CA GLU A 51 -0.64 -17.18 -10.07
C GLU A 51 -0.18 -15.87 -9.41
N GLU A 52 -1.10 -15.06 -8.90
CA GLU A 52 -0.78 -13.85 -8.14
C GLU A 52 -0.14 -14.18 -6.79
N VAL A 53 -0.59 -15.25 -6.13
CA VAL A 53 0.05 -15.78 -4.92
C VAL A 53 1.48 -16.22 -5.22
N ASP A 54 1.68 -16.99 -6.29
CA ASP A 54 3.02 -17.42 -6.72
C ASP A 54 3.94 -16.24 -7.03
N LYS A 55 3.41 -15.23 -7.73
CA LYS A 55 4.14 -14.01 -8.05
C LYS A 55 4.55 -13.26 -6.79
N ALA A 56 3.65 -13.15 -5.81
CA ALA A 56 3.94 -12.50 -4.53
C ALA A 56 5.03 -13.25 -3.76
N VAL A 57 4.91 -14.58 -3.62
CA VAL A 57 5.91 -15.42 -2.92
C VAL A 57 7.28 -15.35 -3.59
N ARG A 58 7.35 -15.28 -4.92
CA ARG A 58 8.61 -15.12 -5.66
C ARG A 58 9.21 -13.73 -5.54
N ALA A 59 8.39 -12.69 -5.34
CA ALA A 59 8.84 -11.32 -5.17
C ALA A 59 9.32 -11.02 -3.74
N MET A 60 9.05 -11.90 -2.78
CA MET A 60 9.51 -11.75 -1.40
C MET A 60 11.04 -11.70 -1.34
N SER A 61 11.58 -10.73 -0.60
CA SER A 61 13.00 -10.69 -0.32
C SER A 61 13.38 -11.85 0.61
N ALA A 62 14.58 -12.40 0.42
CA ALA A 62 15.13 -13.44 1.30
C ALA A 62 15.61 -12.87 2.66
N ALA A 63 14.97 -11.80 3.15
CA ALA A 63 15.26 -11.27 4.47
C ALA A 63 14.81 -12.31 5.51
N THR A 64 15.67 -12.54 6.50
CA THR A 64 15.39 -13.42 7.63
C THR A 64 15.72 -12.66 8.90
N CYS A 65 14.73 -12.50 9.77
CA CYS A 65 14.89 -12.04 11.15
C CYS A 65 15.05 -13.26 12.07
N LEU A 66 15.77 -13.08 13.20
CA LEU A 66 15.89 -14.11 14.23
C LEU A 66 14.52 -14.56 14.79
N LEU A 67 13.52 -13.68 14.74
CA LEU A 67 12.17 -13.94 15.25
C LEU A 67 11.22 -14.52 14.20
N ASP A 68 11.68 -14.72 12.95
CA ASP A 68 10.82 -15.30 11.93
C ASP A 68 10.52 -16.76 12.28
N PRO A 69 9.24 -17.16 12.42
CA PRO A 69 8.89 -18.54 12.73
C PRO A 69 9.20 -19.50 11.58
N CYS A 70 9.35 -18.97 10.36
CA CYS A 70 9.67 -19.71 9.15
C CYS A 70 10.50 -18.81 8.22
N PRO A 71 11.67 -19.27 7.73
CA PRO A 71 12.48 -18.49 6.82
C PRO A 71 11.83 -18.38 5.44
N SER A 72 11.98 -17.23 4.79
CA SER A 72 11.39 -16.92 3.48
C SER A 72 11.74 -17.95 2.39
N TRP A 73 12.97 -18.47 2.36
CA TRP A 73 13.36 -19.51 1.40
C TRP A 73 12.52 -20.78 1.50
N LEU A 74 12.08 -21.15 2.71
CA LEU A 74 11.29 -22.36 2.93
C LEU A 74 9.87 -22.18 2.40
N VAL A 75 9.31 -20.97 2.55
CA VAL A 75 8.02 -20.60 1.96
C VAL A 75 8.08 -20.65 0.43
N SER A 76 9.15 -20.12 -0.17
CA SER A 76 9.37 -20.16 -1.62
C SER A 76 9.59 -21.57 -2.15
N ALA A 77 10.36 -22.40 -1.44
CA ALA A 77 10.62 -23.79 -1.83
C ALA A 77 9.36 -24.67 -1.74
N GLY A 78 8.46 -24.36 -0.80
CA GLY A 78 7.20 -25.07 -0.59
C GLY A 78 6.06 -24.63 -1.50
N GLY A 79 6.28 -23.75 -2.49
CA GLY A 79 5.23 -23.05 -3.25
C GLY A 79 4.03 -23.90 -3.69
N GLU A 80 4.26 -25.09 -4.25
CA GLU A 80 3.18 -26.02 -4.65
C GLU A 80 2.26 -26.42 -3.49
N VAL A 81 2.86 -26.69 -2.32
CA VAL A 81 2.14 -27.05 -1.09
C VAL A 81 1.54 -25.80 -0.45
N THR A 82 2.20 -24.65 -0.60
CA THR A 82 1.83 -23.41 0.10
C THR A 82 0.81 -22.54 -0.59
N ARG A 83 0.72 -22.62 -1.91
CA ARG A 83 -0.16 -21.82 -2.76
C ARG A 83 -1.62 -21.85 -2.31
N GLY A 84 -2.19 -23.04 -2.11
CA GLY A 84 -3.62 -23.18 -1.81
C GLY A 84 -4.02 -22.57 -0.46
N TRP A 85 -3.20 -22.77 0.59
CA TRP A 85 -3.50 -22.20 1.90
C TRP A 85 -3.18 -20.71 1.98
N LEU A 86 -2.12 -20.24 1.33
CA LEU A 86 -1.84 -18.81 1.22
C LEU A 86 -2.96 -18.08 0.48
N GLN A 87 -3.47 -18.65 -0.63
CA GLN A 87 -4.63 -18.11 -1.34
C GLN A 87 -5.85 -18.00 -0.43
N ALA A 88 -6.15 -19.05 0.34
CA ALA A 88 -7.29 -19.04 1.26
C ALA A 88 -7.13 -17.97 2.36
N ILE A 89 -5.94 -17.83 2.94
CA ILE A 89 -5.66 -16.81 3.97
C ILE A 89 -5.80 -15.40 3.40
N VAL A 90 -5.24 -15.15 2.21
CA VAL A 90 -5.32 -13.82 1.57
C VAL A 90 -6.77 -13.47 1.27
N ASN A 91 -7.55 -14.38 0.67
CA ASN A 91 -8.94 -14.13 0.35
C ASN A 91 -9.82 -13.93 1.60
N ALA A 92 -9.57 -14.71 2.67
CA ALA A 92 -10.23 -14.47 3.96
C ALA A 92 -9.88 -13.08 4.52
N SER A 93 -8.62 -12.66 4.41
CA SER A 93 -8.18 -11.33 4.87
C SER A 93 -8.81 -10.20 4.06
N LEU A 94 -8.96 -10.38 2.74
CA LEU A 94 -9.60 -9.41 1.86
C LEU A 94 -11.09 -9.24 2.17
N ALA A 95 -11.78 -10.32 2.55
CA ALA A 95 -13.18 -10.27 2.97
C ALA A 95 -13.42 -9.44 4.25
N GLU A 96 -12.38 -9.28 5.08
CA GLU A 96 -12.41 -8.45 6.29
C GLU A 96 -11.85 -7.03 6.07
N GLY A 97 -11.49 -6.68 4.83
CA GLY A 97 -10.93 -5.38 4.49
C GLY A 97 -11.93 -4.23 4.59
N PHE A 98 -11.45 -3.02 4.92
CA PHE A 98 -12.26 -1.81 4.99
C PHE A 98 -12.12 -0.98 3.72
N PHE A 99 -13.25 -0.54 3.17
CA PHE A 99 -13.30 0.43 2.08
C PHE A 99 -13.39 1.86 2.61
N PRO A 100 -12.74 2.84 1.94
CA PRO A 100 -12.94 4.24 2.27
C PRO A 100 -14.41 4.63 2.05
N GLN A 101 -14.97 5.32 3.04
CA GLN A 101 -16.32 5.85 2.93
C GLN A 101 -16.30 7.18 2.14
N PRO A 102 -17.37 7.49 1.38
CA PRO A 102 -17.50 8.77 0.69
C PRO A 102 -17.43 9.97 1.63
#